data_AF-A0A432VMM4-F1
#
_entry.id   AF-A0A432VMM4-F1
#
_cell.length_a   1.000
_cell.length_b   1.000
_cell.length_c   1.000
_cell.angle_alpha   90.00
_cell.angle_beta   90.00
_cell.angle_gamma   90.00
#
_symmetry.space_group_name_H-M   'P 1'
#
loop_
_entity.id
_entity.type
_entity.pdbx_description
1 polymer ?
#
loop_
_entity_poly.entity_id
_entity_poly.type
_entity_poly.pdbx_seq_one_letter_code
_entity_poly.pdbx_strand_id
1 'polypeptide(L)'
;MLILAAALAIAPATRPDRLDFQMMASPVYDVFAAKGEALCPARKLRYLHPADLAFLEEGFLPSLTPRARHRVTLRDVGDKGCTGGGLSCPAQHMLAAISEAGLLDAFVSFACVAPA
;
A
#
# COMPACT_ATOMS: atom_id res chain seq x y z
N MET A 1 49.36 20.87 -21.10
CA MET A 1 48.90 20.40 -19.78
C MET A 1 47.48 20.88 -19.55
N LEU A 2 46.69 20.08 -18.82
CA LEU A 2 45.30 20.29 -18.35
C LEU A 2 44.16 20.00 -19.35
N ILE A 3 43.69 18.75 -19.31
CA ILE A 3 42.30 18.40 -19.68
C ILE A 3 41.51 18.45 -18.37
N LEU A 4 40.62 19.43 -18.23
CA LEU A 4 39.65 19.49 -17.13
C LEU A 4 38.60 18.39 -17.36
N ALA A 5 38.65 17.33 -16.55
CA ALA A 5 37.57 16.36 -16.47
C ALA A 5 36.49 16.91 -15.52
N ALA A 6 35.38 17.37 -16.08
CA ALA A 6 34.18 17.70 -15.31
C ALA A 6 33.51 16.39 -14.85
N ALA A 7 33.76 15.98 -13.61
CA ALA A 7 33.03 14.91 -12.96
C ALA A 7 31.64 15.44 -12.58
N LEU A 8 30.62 15.13 -13.39
CA LEU A 8 29.23 15.23 -12.97
C LEU A 8 29.01 14.22 -11.85
N ALA A 9 29.08 14.69 -10.61
CA ALA A 9 28.57 13.96 -9.46
C ALA A 9 27.04 13.87 -9.63
N ILE A 10 26.57 12.73 -10.15
CA ILE A 10 25.17 12.32 -10.01
C ILE A 10 24.99 12.08 -8.52
N ALA A 11 24.52 13.09 -7.80
CA ALA A 11 24.04 12.89 -6.44
C ALA A 11 22.97 11.79 -6.52
N PRO A 12 23.08 10.69 -5.76
CA PRO A 12 21.95 9.78 -5.64
C PRO A 12 20.81 10.65 -5.11
N ALA A 13 19.68 10.67 -5.82
CA ALA A 13 18.46 11.24 -5.29
C ALA A 13 18.24 10.54 -3.95
N THR A 14 18.55 11.23 -2.86
CA THR A 14 18.24 10.82 -1.51
C THR A 14 16.74 10.72 -1.51
N ARG A 15 16.22 9.48 -1.71
CA ARG A 15 14.86 9.15 -1.33
C ARG A 15 14.74 9.69 0.09
N PRO A 16 13.77 10.57 0.39
CA PRO A 16 13.60 11.05 1.74
C PRO A 16 13.49 9.81 2.62
N ASP A 17 14.50 9.61 3.47
CA ASP A 17 14.55 8.53 4.43
C ASP A 17 13.53 8.90 5.51
N ARG A 18 12.27 8.68 5.13
CA ARG A 18 11.11 8.75 6.01
C ARG A 18 11.21 7.53 6.92
N LEU A 19 12.08 7.62 7.92
CA LEU A 19 12.21 6.62 8.99
C LEU A 19 10.87 6.38 9.74
N ASP A 20 9.88 7.25 9.53
CA ASP A 20 8.48 7.14 9.95
C ASP A 20 7.59 6.31 9.00
N PHE A 21 7.96 6.15 7.72
CA PHE A 21 7.25 5.26 6.79
C PHE A 21 7.63 3.81 7.09
N GLN A 22 6.85 3.17 7.95
CA GLN A 22 6.91 1.71 8.05
C GLN A 22 6.70 1.12 6.65
N MET A 23 7.68 0.35 6.18
CA MET A 23 7.78 -0.03 4.78
C MET A 23 6.61 -0.94 4.37
N MET A 24 5.83 -0.52 3.38
CA MET A 24 4.85 -1.37 2.68
C MET A 24 5.55 -1.99 1.48
N ALA A 25 5.91 -3.27 1.60
CA ALA A 25 6.79 -3.97 0.67
C ALA A 25 6.25 -5.35 0.26
N SER A 26 4.98 -5.65 0.55
CA SER A 26 4.38 -6.92 0.15
C SER A 26 4.12 -6.95 -1.37
N PRO A 27 4.24 -8.12 -2.01
CA PRO A 27 3.90 -8.26 -3.43
C PRO A 27 2.46 -7.84 -3.76
N VAL A 28 1.52 -8.03 -2.83
CA VAL A 28 0.12 -7.61 -3.00
C VAL A 28 0.02 -6.09 -3.01
N TYR A 29 0.78 -5.40 -2.15
CA TYR A 29 0.84 -3.94 -2.15
C TYR A 29 1.38 -3.39 -3.48
N ASP A 30 2.39 -4.02 -4.07
CA ASP A 30 2.91 -3.62 -5.38
C ASP A 30 1.85 -3.75 -6.49
N VAL A 31 1.08 -4.85 -6.48
CA VAL A 31 -0.02 -5.05 -7.45
C VAL A 31 -1.14 -4.03 -7.23
N PHE A 32 -1.53 -3.77 -5.99
CA PHE A 32 -2.50 -2.74 -5.63
C PHE A 32 -2.05 -1.36 -6.14
N ALA A 33 -0.80 -0.98 -5.84
CA ALA A 33 -0.21 0.29 -6.24
C ALA A 33 -0.16 0.43 -7.76
N ALA A 34 0.29 -0.60 -8.48
CA ALA A 34 0.35 -0.58 -9.95
C ALA A 34 -1.03 -0.45 -10.60
N LYS A 35 -2.05 -1.16 -10.08
CA LYS A 35 -3.44 -1.01 -10.54
C LYS A 35 -3.97 0.39 -10.26
N GLY A 36 -3.65 0.95 -9.09
CA GLY A 36 -3.98 2.32 -8.72
C GLY A 36 -3.33 3.37 -9.62
N GLU A 37 -2.05 3.19 -9.97
CA GLU A 37 -1.34 4.07 -10.91
C GLU A 37 -1.97 4.06 -12.30
N ALA A 38 -2.46 2.91 -12.75
CA ALA A 38 -3.18 2.80 -14.02
C ALA A 38 -4.58 3.41 -13.96
N LEU A 39 -5.34 3.18 -12.88
CA LEU A 39 -6.75 3.55 -12.78
C LEU A 39 -6.96 5.00 -12.30
N CYS A 40 -6.15 5.47 -11.37
CA CYS A 40 -6.29 6.77 -10.72
C CYS A 40 -4.92 7.38 -10.32
N PRO A 41 -4.06 7.73 -11.30
CA PRO A 41 -2.69 8.18 -11.04
C PRO A 41 -2.61 9.41 -10.11
N ALA A 42 -3.62 10.29 -10.13
CA ALA A 42 -3.69 11.46 -9.26
C ALA A 42 -3.78 11.11 -7.76
N ARG A 43 -4.26 9.91 -7.40
CA ARG A 43 -4.38 9.44 -6.02
C ARG A 43 -3.07 8.96 -5.42
N LYS A 44 -2.04 8.68 -6.25
CA LYS A 44 -0.69 8.34 -5.79
C LYS A 44 -0.66 7.17 -4.79
N LEU A 45 -1.47 6.11 -5.03
CA LEU A 45 -1.67 4.99 -4.10
C LEU A 45 -0.38 4.23 -3.73
N ARG A 46 0.68 4.32 -4.55
CA ARG A 46 2.02 3.77 -4.24
C ARG A 46 2.69 4.41 -3.02
N TYR A 47 2.28 5.63 -2.66
CA TYR A 47 2.93 6.44 -1.64
C TYR A 47 2.05 6.64 -0.40
N LEU A 48 1.05 5.78 -0.20
CA LEU A 48 0.20 5.83 0.99
C LEU A 48 1.05 5.66 2.25
N HIS A 49 0.66 6.34 3.33
CA HIS A 49 1.12 5.96 4.64
C HIS A 49 0.40 4.66 5.06
N PRO A 50 1.02 3.79 5.88
CA PRO A 50 0.34 2.60 6.40
C PRO A 50 -1.02 2.87 7.06
N ALA A 51 -1.14 4.00 7.74
CA ALA A 51 -2.41 4.44 8.35
C ALA A 51 -3.48 4.76 7.30
N ASP A 52 -3.11 5.32 6.15
CA ASP A 52 -4.04 5.64 5.08
C ASP A 52 -4.55 4.35 4.42
N LEU A 53 -3.68 3.35 4.24
CA LEU A 53 -4.09 2.04 3.75
C LEU A 53 -5.08 1.39 4.72
N ALA A 54 -4.78 1.37 6.03
CA ALA A 54 -5.68 0.84 7.04
C ALA A 54 -7.04 1.56 7.02
N PHE A 55 -7.06 2.90 6.90
CA PHE A 55 -8.30 3.67 6.80
C PHE A 55 -9.12 3.31 5.55
N LEU A 56 -8.46 3.11 4.40
CA LEU A 56 -9.13 2.65 3.18
C LEU A 56 -9.75 1.25 3.36
N GLU A 57 -9.03 0.35 4.02
CA GLU A 57 -9.52 -1.01 4.31
C GLU A 57 -10.75 -0.97 5.24
N GLU A 58 -10.67 -0.19 6.31
CA GLU A 58 -11.78 0.05 7.25
C GLU A 58 -13.00 0.66 6.56
N GLY A 59 -12.80 1.57 5.59
CA GLY A 59 -13.88 2.13 4.79
C GLY A 59 -14.45 1.15 3.75
N PHE A 60 -13.62 0.25 3.22
CA PHE A 60 -14.02 -0.71 2.20
C PHE A 60 -14.86 -1.86 2.77
N LEU A 61 -14.47 -2.43 3.92
CA LEU A 61 -15.15 -3.59 4.49
C LEU A 61 -16.67 -3.39 4.69
N PRO A 62 -17.16 -2.23 5.20
CA PRO A 62 -18.58 -1.91 5.29
C PRO A 62 -19.33 -1.94 3.95
N SER A 63 -18.65 -1.62 2.84
CA SER A 63 -19.25 -1.62 1.50
C SER A 63 -19.51 -3.04 0.94
N LEU A 64 -18.85 -4.05 1.51
CA LEU A 64 -18.98 -5.44 1.07
C LEU A 64 -20.28 -6.10 1.56
N THR A 65 -20.78 -7.04 0.76
CA THR A 65 -21.82 -7.98 1.21
C THR A 65 -21.33 -8.80 2.41
N PRO A 66 -22.24 -9.29 3.28
CA PRO A 66 -21.85 -10.08 4.46
C PRO A 66 -20.99 -11.30 4.11
N ARG A 67 -21.30 -11.99 3.00
CA ARG A 67 -20.52 -13.14 2.52
C ARG A 67 -19.10 -12.75 2.09
N ALA A 68 -18.96 -11.66 1.35
CA ALA A 68 -17.65 -11.18 0.91
C ALA A 68 -16.79 -10.73 2.09
N ARG A 69 -17.39 -9.97 3.02
CA ARG A 69 -16.72 -9.54 4.25
C ARG A 69 -16.26 -10.74 5.08
N HIS A 70 -17.11 -11.75 5.25
CA HIS A 70 -16.75 -12.97 5.96
C HIS A 70 -15.56 -13.70 5.32
N ARG A 71 -15.48 -13.75 3.98
CA ARG A 71 -14.32 -14.34 3.28
C ARG A 71 -13.02 -13.61 3.58
N VAL A 72 -13.05 -12.27 3.69
CA VAL A 72 -11.88 -11.47 4.08
C VAL A 72 -11.50 -11.77 5.53
N THR A 73 -12.45 -11.71 6.46
CA THR A 73 -12.20 -11.96 7.90
C THR A 73 -11.60 -13.34 8.17
N LEU A 74 -11.95 -14.37 7.40
CA LEU A 74 -11.35 -15.71 7.56
C LEU A 74 -9.87 -15.79 7.15
N ARG A 75 -9.39 -14.85 6.35
CA ARG A 75 -8.03 -14.80 5.80
C ARG A 75 -7.16 -13.76 6.50
N ASP A 76 -7.79 -12.73 7.06
CA ASP A 76 -7.10 -11.71 7.81
C ASP A 76 -6.48 -12.30 9.09
N VAL A 77 -5.17 -12.16 9.21
CA VAL A 77 -4.40 -12.63 10.37
C VAL A 77 -4.09 -11.50 11.35
N GLY A 78 -4.55 -10.28 11.08
CA GLY A 78 -4.35 -9.10 11.93
C GLY A 78 -2.88 -8.87 12.28
N ASP A 79 -2.59 -8.67 13.57
CA ASP A 79 -1.22 -8.43 14.05
C ASP A 79 -0.36 -9.70 14.17
N LYS A 80 -0.89 -10.89 13.81
CA LYS A 80 -0.19 -12.15 14.03
C LYS A 80 1.11 -12.20 13.23
N GLY A 81 2.24 -12.31 13.93
CA GLY A 81 3.57 -12.38 13.31
C GLY A 81 4.16 -11.02 12.95
N CYS A 82 3.46 -9.93 13.24
CA CYS A 82 4.00 -8.58 13.09
C CYS A 82 5.06 -8.30 14.16
N THR A 83 6.22 -7.84 13.73
CA THR A 83 7.31 -7.44 14.63
C THR A 83 7.31 -5.92 14.79
N GLY A 84 7.09 -5.44 16.03
CA GLY A 84 7.06 -4.01 16.34
C GLY A 84 5.66 -3.39 16.40
N GLY A 85 5.59 -2.10 16.73
CA GLY A 85 4.36 -1.39 17.09
C GLY A 85 3.83 -0.41 16.05
N GLY A 86 3.46 -0.87 14.84
CA GLY A 86 2.66 -0.02 13.97
C GLY A 86 1.96 -0.73 12.81
N LEU A 87 1.32 0.08 11.97
CA LEU A 87 0.22 -0.33 11.11
C LEU A 87 0.63 -1.00 9.79
N SER A 88 1.90 -0.94 9.38
CA SER A 88 2.29 -1.46 8.06
C SER A 88 2.09 -2.97 7.93
N CYS A 89 2.48 -3.75 8.94
CA CYS A 89 2.30 -5.19 8.89
C CYS A 89 0.82 -5.60 8.90
N PRO A 90 -0.02 -5.15 9.86
CA PRO A 90 -1.43 -5.54 9.86
C PRO A 90 -2.20 -5.00 8.65
N ALA A 91 -1.92 -3.79 8.16
CA ALA A 91 -2.54 -3.30 6.93
C ALA A 91 -2.17 -4.18 5.73
N GLN A 92 -0.91 -4.60 5.61
CA GLN A 92 -0.53 -5.52 4.54
C GLN A 92 -1.16 -6.91 4.67
N HIS A 93 -1.42 -7.40 5.89
CA HIS A 93 -2.18 -8.63 6.11
C HIS A 93 -3.65 -8.49 5.67
N MET A 94 -4.30 -7.38 6.00
CA MET A 94 -5.66 -7.09 5.55
C MET A 94 -5.73 -6.96 4.02
N LEU A 95 -4.80 -6.24 3.40
CA LEU A 95 -4.71 -6.16 1.94
C LEU A 95 -4.50 -7.54 1.29
N ALA A 96 -3.65 -8.39 1.88
CA ALA A 96 -3.48 -9.77 1.43
C ALA A 96 -4.79 -10.56 1.54
N ALA A 97 -5.52 -10.43 2.65
CA ALA A 97 -6.81 -11.08 2.86
C ALA A 97 -7.87 -10.61 1.85
N ILE A 98 -7.92 -9.32 1.53
CA ILE A 98 -8.77 -8.75 0.46
C ILE A 98 -8.41 -9.37 -0.89
N SER A 99 -7.12 -9.47 -1.21
CA SER A 99 -6.64 -10.06 -2.45
C SER A 99 -6.99 -11.54 -2.56
N GLU A 100 -6.71 -12.32 -1.53
CA GLU A 100 -7.03 -13.76 -1.46
C GLU A 100 -8.54 -14.04 -1.44
N ALA A 101 -9.36 -13.09 -1.01
CA ALA A 101 -10.82 -13.16 -1.13
C ALA A 101 -11.33 -12.84 -2.55
N GLY A 102 -10.43 -12.50 -3.49
CA GLY A 102 -10.73 -12.16 -4.88
C GLY A 102 -11.28 -10.73 -5.04
N LEU A 103 -10.96 -9.81 -4.15
CA LEU A 103 -11.58 -8.48 -4.08
C LEU A 103 -10.61 -7.32 -4.39
N LEU A 104 -9.39 -7.62 -4.83
CA LEU A 104 -8.35 -6.60 -5.05
C LEU A 104 -8.79 -5.51 -6.03
N ASP A 105 -9.39 -5.87 -7.17
CA ASP A 105 -9.82 -4.89 -8.18
C ASP A 105 -10.95 -3.98 -7.66
N ALA A 106 -11.84 -4.53 -6.84
CA ALA A 106 -12.91 -3.76 -6.20
C ALA A 106 -12.33 -2.81 -5.15
N PHE A 107 -11.33 -3.26 -4.40
CA PHE A 107 -10.64 -2.43 -3.42
C PHE A 107 -9.84 -1.29 -4.08
N VAL A 108 -9.15 -1.55 -5.19
CA VAL A 108 -8.47 -0.49 -5.96
C VAL A 108 -9.48 0.55 -6.45
N SER A 109 -10.61 0.09 -7.00
CA SER A 109 -11.67 0.98 -7.48
C SER A 109 -12.24 1.85 -6.35
N PHE A 110 -12.43 1.27 -5.17
CA PHE A 110 -12.82 1.99 -3.95
C PHE A 110 -11.77 3.03 -3.55
N ALA A 111 -10.49 2.64 -3.44
CA ALA A 111 -9.40 3.53 -3.04
C ALA A 111 -9.20 4.71 -4.01
N CYS A 112 -9.56 4.54 -5.28
CA CYS A 112 -9.51 5.61 -6.27
C CYS A 112 -10.52 6.73 -6.03
N VAL A 113 -11.65 6.45 -5.39
CA VAL A 113 -12.75 7.40 -5.17
C VAL A 113 -12.99 7.73 -3.70
N ALA A 114 -12.39 6.97 -2.79
CA ALA A 114 -12.46 7.23 -1.36
C ALA A 114 -11.90 8.63 -1.03
N PRO A 115 -12.49 9.36 -0.07
CA PRO A 115 -11.93 10.60 0.43
C PRO A 115 -10.50 10.36 0.94
N ALA A 116 -9.63 11.35 0.72
CA ALA A 116 -8.28 11.38 1.31
C ALA A 116 -8.36 11.76 2.79
#